data_AF-A0A970XNI7-F1
#
_entry.id   AF-A0A970XNI7-F1
#
_cell.length_a   1.000
_cell.length_b   1.000
_cell.length_c   1.000
_cell.angle_alpha   90.00
_cell.angle_beta   90.00
_cell.angle_gamma   90.00
#
_symmetry.space_group_name_H-M   'P 1'
#
loop_
_entity.id
_entity.type
_entity.pdbx_description
1 polymer ?
#
loop_
_entity_poly.entity_id
_entity_poly.type
_entity_poly.pdbx_seq_one_letter_code
_entity_poly.pdbx_strand_id
1 'polypeptide(L)' 'MTTVESLIKDGKVHPFKATREEIERVLNLARRDLGEAEKIQSSLDWCFSIAYNSILQTCRAYMFHLGFRPASSEAHK' A
#
# COMPACT_ATOMS: atom_id res chain seq x y z
N MET A 1 -15.39 -2.93 17.06
CA MET A 1 -15.10 -2.14 15.84
C MET A 1 -13.71 -1.55 16.01
N THR A 2 -12.76 -1.87 15.12
CA THR A 2 -11.39 -1.33 15.19
C THR A 2 -11.39 0.12 14.73
N THR A 3 -10.84 1.04 15.52
CA THR A 3 -10.73 2.47 15.16
C THR A 3 -9.30 2.85 14.85
N VAL A 4 -9.08 3.97 14.15
CA VAL A 4 -7.72 4.47 13.84
C VAL A 4 -6.94 4.74 15.13
N GLU A 5 -7.60 5.26 16.17
CA GLU A 5 -7.00 5.52 17.48
C GLU A 5 -6.50 4.22 18.15
N SER A 6 -7.28 3.14 18.06
CA SER A 6 -6.85 1.83 18.57
C SER A 6 -5.63 1.30 17.81
N LEU A 7 -5.55 1.51 16.49
CA LEU A 7 -4.40 1.10 15.68
C LEU A 7 -3.15 1.94 15.97
N ILE A 8 -3.32 3.23 16.29
CA ILE A 8 -2.22 4.09 16.74
C ILE A 8 -1.71 3.63 18.11
N LYS A 9 -2.63 3.35 19.05
CA LYS A 9 -2.30 2.85 20.39
C LYS A 9 -1.53 1.52 20.32
N ASP A 10 -1.94 0.63 19.42
CA ASP A 10 -1.30 -0.67 19.21
C ASP A 10 0.00 -0.58 18.38
N GLY A 11 0.41 0.62 17.97
CA GLY A 11 1.62 0.84 17.19
C GLY A 11 1.57 0.30 15.76
N LYS A 12 0.39 -0.01 15.23
CA LYS A 12 0.18 -0.53 13.86
C LYS A 12 0.10 0.59 12.82
N VAL A 13 -0.27 1.79 13.26
CA VAL A 13 -0.36 2.99 12.44
C VAL A 13 0.37 4.13 13.16
N HIS A 14 1.07 4.96 12.40
CA HIS A 14 1.79 6.12 12.94
C HIS A 14 1.40 7.40 12.20
N PRO A 15 1.35 8.55 12.88
CA PRO A 15 1.30 9.85 12.22
C PRO A 15 2.45 9.98 11.22
N PHE A 16 2.14 10.45 10.02
CA PHE A 16 3.09 10.62 8.94
C PHE A 16 2.63 11.71 7.99
N LYS A 17 3.40 12.79 7.87
CA LYS A 17 3.11 13.88 6.95
C LYS A 17 3.84 13.63 5.64
N ALA A 18 3.21 12.89 4.75
CA ALA A 18 3.74 12.64 3.41
C ALA A 18 3.72 13.92 2.55
N THR A 19 4.71 14.08 1.69
CA THR A 19 4.61 15.08 0.60
C THR A 19 3.76 14.56 -0.54
N ARG A 20 3.29 15.46 -1.41
CA ARG A 20 2.54 15.08 -2.61
C ARG A 20 3.38 14.14 -3.48
N GLU A 21 4.68 14.41 -3.62
CA GLU A 21 5.61 13.63 -4.42
C GLU A 21 5.80 12.21 -3.86
N GLU A 22 5.78 12.04 -2.53
CA GLU A 22 5.83 10.72 -1.91
C GLU A 22 4.55 9.91 -2.19
N ILE A 23 3.38 10.54 -2.11
CA ILE A 23 2.10 9.90 -2.45
C ILE A 23 2.08 9.50 -3.92
N GLU A 24 2.44 10.40 -4.83
CA GLU A 24 2.50 10.14 -6.27
C GLU A 24 3.48 9.00 -6.60
N ARG A 25 4.63 8.94 -5.92
CA ARG A 25 5.60 7.86 -6.11
C ARG A 25 4.99 6.50 -5.79
N VAL A 26 4.25 6.39 -4.68
CA VAL A 26 3.59 5.12 -4.29
C VAL A 26 2.47 4.77 -5.28
N LEU A 27 1.67 5.76 -5.72
CA LEU A 27 0.61 5.52 -6.71
C LEU A 27 1.17 5.10 -8.07
N ASN A 28 2.30 5.67 -8.51
CA ASN A 28 2.95 5.30 -9.76
C ASN A 28 3.51 3.87 -9.70
N LEU A 29 4.04 3.46 -8.56
CA LEU A 29 4.45 2.07 -8.33
C LEU A 29 3.25 1.12 -8.42
N ALA A 30 2.15 1.43 -7.73
CA ALA A 30 0.93 0.63 -7.78
C ALA A 30 0.39 0.49 -9.22
N ARG A 31 0.32 1.60 -9.98
CA ARG A 31 -0.11 1.59 -11.39
C ARG A 31 0.78 0.72 -12.27
N ARG A 32 2.11 0.82 -12.10
CA ARG A 32 3.06 -0.01 -12.85
C ARG A 32 2.83 -1.48 -12.55
N ASP A 33 2.76 -1.84 -11.27
CA ASP A 33 2.62 -3.23 -10.85
C ASP A 33 1.29 -3.82 -11.35
N LEU A 34 0.19 -3.06 -11.31
CA LEU A 34 -1.08 -3.51 -11.89
C LEU A 34 -0.95 -3.76 -13.40
N GLY A 35 -0.30 -2.86 -14.15
CA GLY A 35 -0.06 -3.05 -15.57
C GLY A 35 0.86 -4.24 -15.89
N GLU A 36 1.74 -4.64 -14.99
CA GLU A 36 2.52 -5.88 -15.12
C GLU A 36 1.67 -7.13 -14.83
N ALA A 37 0.81 -7.08 -13.81
CA ALA A 37 -0.11 -8.18 -13.50
C ALA A 37 -1.03 -8.51 -14.68
N GLU A 38 -1.56 -7.49 -15.36
CA GLU A 38 -2.43 -7.65 -16.54
C GLU A 38 -1.75 -8.34 -17.73
N LYS A 39 -0.41 -8.28 -17.83
CA LYS A 39 0.36 -8.93 -18.90
C LYS A 39 0.62 -10.41 -18.64
N ILE A 40 0.47 -10.87 -17.40
CA ILE A 40 0.77 -12.25 -17.00
C ILE A 40 -0.45 -13.13 -17.28
N GLN A 41 -0.35 -13.96 -18.31
CA GLN A 41 -1.38 -14.95 -18.65
C GLN A 41 -1.01 -16.38 -18.20
N SER A 42 0.27 -16.63 -18.00
CA SER A 42 0.82 -17.99 -17.79
C SER A 42 0.85 -18.44 -16.33
N SER A 43 0.80 -17.51 -15.37
CA SER A 43 0.84 -17.82 -13.94
C SER A 43 -0.14 -16.95 -13.17
N LEU A 44 -1.28 -17.54 -12.79
CA LEU A 44 -2.32 -16.85 -12.03
C LEU A 44 -1.84 -16.49 -10.61
N ASP A 45 -1.01 -17.32 -9.99
CA ASP A 45 -0.44 -17.02 -8.67
C ASP A 45 0.45 -15.77 -8.70
N TRP A 46 1.23 -15.61 -9.78
CA TRP A 46 2.12 -14.47 -9.93
C TRP A 46 1.36 -13.20 -10.32
N CYS A 47 0.37 -13.32 -11.22
CA CYS A 47 -0.59 -12.26 -11.54
C CYS A 47 -1.30 -11.76 -10.26
N PHE A 48 -1.86 -12.68 -9.48
CA PHE A 48 -2.54 -12.38 -8.22
C PHE A 48 -1.60 -11.70 -7.22
N SER A 49 -0.39 -12.22 -7.02
CA SER A 49 0.58 -11.67 -6.07
C SER A 49 0.96 -10.22 -6.40
N ILE A 50 1.16 -9.90 -7.68
CA ILE A 50 1.51 -8.55 -8.13
C ILE A 50 0.29 -7.61 -8.01
N ALA A 51 -0.89 -8.05 -8.43
CA ALA A 51 -2.13 -7.28 -8.29
C ALA A 51 -2.45 -6.96 -6.82
N TYR A 52 -2.28 -7.95 -5.94
CA TYR A 52 -2.45 -7.78 -4.49
C TYR A 52 -1.49 -6.73 -3.92
N ASN A 53 -0.21 -6.80 -4.30
CA ASN A 53 0.77 -5.79 -3.87
C ASN A 53 0.42 -4.39 -4.39
N SER A 54 -0.09 -4.25 -5.62
CA SER A 54 -0.59 -2.98 -6.15
C SER A 54 -1.71 -2.38 -5.29
N ILE A 55 -2.66 -3.22 -4.85
CA ILE A 55 -3.73 -2.79 -3.94
C ILE A 55 -3.15 -2.31 -2.60
N LEU A 56 -2.22 -3.06 -2.00
CA LEU A 56 -1.57 -2.66 -0.75
C LEU A 56 -0.85 -1.32 -0.87
N GLN A 57 -0.16 -1.07 -1.99
CA GLN A 57 0.50 0.21 -2.23
C GLN A 57 -0.52 1.35 -2.41
N THR A 58 -1.64 1.09 -3.08
CA THR A 58 -2.74 2.08 -3.19
C THR A 58 -3.32 2.42 -1.82
N CYS A 59 -3.57 1.42 -0.97
CA CYS A 59 -4.01 1.63 0.41
C CYS A 59 -2.98 2.45 1.21
N ARG A 60 -1.67 2.17 1.04
CA ARG A 60 -0.60 2.94 1.68
C ARG A 60 -0.59 4.40 1.24
N ALA A 61 -0.77 4.67 -0.05
CA ALA A 61 -0.87 6.04 -0.56
C ALA A 61 -2.09 6.78 0.02
N TYR A 62 -3.22 6.08 0.18
CA TYR A 62 -4.40 6.64 0.84
C TYR A 62 -4.14 6.96 2.32
N MET A 63 -3.47 6.07 3.05
CA MET A 63 -3.06 6.36 4.43
C MET A 63 -2.16 7.59 4.51
N PHE A 64 -1.18 7.71 3.60
CA PHE A 64 -0.27 8.85 3.52
C PHE A 64 -1.03 10.16 3.31
N HIS A 65 -2.02 10.16 2.42
CA HIS A 65 -2.92 11.29 2.19
C HIS A 65 -3.70 11.71 3.45
N LEU A 66 -4.10 10.73 4.27
CA LEU A 66 -4.78 10.98 5.55
C LEU A 66 -3.84 11.40 6.69
N GLY A 67 -2.54 11.50 6.45
CA GLY A 67 -1.55 11.88 7.47
C GLY A 67 -1.05 10.71 8.32
N PHE A 68 -1.14 9.47 7.81
CA PHE A 68 -0.75 8.25 8.51
C PHE A 68 0.17 7.35 7.67
N ARG A 69 0.89 6.45 8.32
CA ARG A 69 1.60 5.33 7.67
C ARG A 69 1.37 4.04 8.45
N PRO A 70 1.31 2.88 7.78
CA PRO A 70 1.32 1.60 8.48
C PRO A 70 2.71 1.34 9.08
N ALA A 71 2.77 0.52 10.13
CA ALA A 71 4.03 0.03 10.66
C ALA A 71 4.81 -0.74 9.58
N SER A 72 6.13 -0.54 9.55
CA SER A 72 7.03 -1.10 8.52
C SER A 72 7.17 -2.64 8.58
N SER A 73 6.67 -3.30 9.62
CA SER A 73 6.74 -4.76 9.80
C SER A 73 5.82 -5.55 8.85
N GLU A 74 4.82 -4.90 8.25
CA GLU A 74 3.77 -5.55 7.46
C GLU A 74 4.01 -5.48 5.94
N ALA A 75 5.19 -5.04 5.50
CA ALA A 75 5.58 -5.21 4.10
C ALA A 75 5.92 -6.69 3.88
N HIS A 76 5.04 -7.43 3.21
CA HIS A 76 5.31 -8.80 2.78
C HIS A 76 6.67 -8.83 2.06
N LYS A 77 7.61 -9.60 2.61
CA LYS A 77 8.85 -10.01 1.93
C LYS A 77 8.55 -11.16 0.98
#